data_AF-A0A353RYC8-F1
#
_entry.id   AF-A0A353RYC8-F1
#
_cell.length_a   1.000
_cell.length_b   1.000
_cell.length_c   1.000
_cell.angle_alpha   90.00
_cell.angle_beta   90.00
_cell.angle_gamma   90.00
#
_symmetry.space_group_name_H-M   'P 1'
#
loop_
_entity.id
_entity.type
_entity.pdbx_description
1 polymer ?
#
loop_
_entity_poly.entity_id
_entity_poly.type
_entity_poly.pdbx_seq_one_letter_code
_entity_poly.pdbx_strand_id
1 'polypeptide(L)'
;MAARLTRNDLLYDGCFAHVISRSIGKQNILRDQEDFNKFLKILKEVKKDSGFRLFHYCLMPNHFHIAVSIPEVRSFSKAIQQLKSRYIYYYHFKYRASGPAWRERFKSLIIENDSYMYACGIYIENNPVAAGIVKNSVEWKYSSKRYYCGEEDDLVDSYGTKNLPGIPDELDLCDEEVFENEIGIGSGYFKYLTREGRRAG
;
A
#
# COMPACT_ATOMS: atom_id res chain seq x y z
N MET A 1 -11.00 12.43 29.91
CA MET A 1 -10.81 11.19 29.13
C MET A 1 -10.00 11.54 27.89
N ALA A 2 -8.66 11.52 27.98
CA ALA A 2 -7.82 11.71 26.81
C ALA A 2 -7.92 10.44 25.95
N ALA A 3 -8.45 10.58 24.73
CA ALA A 3 -8.48 9.47 23.79
C ALA A 3 -7.05 8.96 23.59
N ARG A 4 -6.87 7.64 23.66
CA ARG A 4 -5.61 6.97 23.40
C ARG A 4 -5.28 7.16 21.91
N LEU A 5 -4.57 8.23 21.58
CA LEU A 5 -4.00 8.43 20.25
C LEU A 5 -2.95 7.35 20.06
N THR A 6 -3.30 6.28 19.36
CA THR A 6 -2.31 5.32 18.88
C THR A 6 -1.47 6.02 17.80
N ARG A 7 -0.19 5.68 17.69
CA ARG A 7 0.73 6.26 16.68
C ARG A 7 0.24 6.12 15.23
N ASN A 8 -0.78 5.30 14.98
CA ASN A 8 -1.45 5.06 13.70
C ASN A 8 -2.30 6.24 13.16
N ASP A 9 -2.50 7.32 13.94
CA ASP A 9 -3.38 8.45 13.56
C ASP A 9 -2.64 9.76 13.19
N LEU A 10 -1.30 9.76 13.14
CA LEU A 10 -0.51 10.99 13.01
C LEU A 10 -0.06 11.24 11.56
N LEU A 11 -0.99 11.23 10.61
CA LEU A 11 -0.72 11.84 9.32
C LEU A 11 -0.56 13.36 9.50
N TYR A 12 0.42 13.94 8.82
CA TYR A 12 0.63 15.40 8.75
C TYR A 12 0.92 15.82 7.31
N ASP A 13 0.68 17.10 7.02
CA ASP A 13 0.88 17.64 5.68
C ASP A 13 2.35 17.53 5.26
N GLY A 14 2.60 17.04 4.04
CA GLY A 14 3.92 16.77 3.49
C GLY A 14 4.53 15.42 3.89
N CYS A 15 3.87 14.61 4.72
CA CYS A 15 4.42 13.32 5.14
C CYS A 15 4.43 12.27 4.02
N PHE A 16 5.24 11.22 4.23
CA PHE A 16 5.16 9.99 3.47
C PHE A 16 4.51 8.91 4.33
N ALA A 17 3.68 8.07 3.72
CA ALA A 17 2.97 7.03 4.48
C ALA A 17 2.73 5.77 3.66
N HIS A 18 2.78 4.64 4.36
CA HIS A 18 2.18 3.38 3.93
C HIS A 18 0.73 3.36 4.38
N VAL A 19 -0.20 3.23 3.43
CA VAL A 19 -1.63 3.24 3.67
C VAL A 19 -2.24 1.91 3.25
N ILE A 20 -3.08 1.37 4.12
CA ILE A 20 -3.68 0.04 3.97
C ILE A 20 -5.19 0.14 4.17
N SER A 21 -5.98 -0.44 3.27
CA SER A 21 -7.40 -0.63 3.50
C SER A 21 -7.86 -2.03 3.12
N ARG A 22 -8.60 -2.68 4.03
CA ARG A 22 -9.01 -4.08 3.94
C ARG A 22 -10.52 -4.19 4.04
N SER A 23 -11.08 -5.20 3.40
CA SER A 23 -12.51 -5.50 3.43
C SER A 23 -12.95 -6.10 4.77
N ILE A 24 -14.25 -5.97 5.06
CA ILE A 24 -14.86 -6.61 6.22
C ILE A 24 -14.78 -8.14 6.04
N GLY A 25 -14.46 -8.84 7.12
CA GLY A 25 -14.36 -10.31 7.09
C GLY A 25 -13.30 -10.87 6.13
N LYS A 26 -12.35 -10.06 5.64
CA LYS A 26 -11.38 -10.44 4.59
C LYS A 26 -12.07 -10.92 3.29
N GLN A 27 -13.28 -10.46 3.01
CA GLN A 27 -14.04 -10.80 1.81
C GLN A 27 -13.33 -10.33 0.54
N ASN A 28 -13.29 -11.20 -0.48
CA ASN A 28 -12.80 -10.83 -1.81
C ASN A 28 -13.83 -9.93 -2.51
N ILE A 29 -13.51 -8.65 -2.58
CA ILE A 29 -14.33 -7.62 -3.23
C ILE A 29 -13.81 -7.32 -4.64
N LEU A 30 -12.49 -7.42 -4.86
CA LEU A 30 -11.87 -7.43 -6.18
C LEU A 30 -11.79 -8.89 -6.65
N ARG A 31 -12.74 -9.32 -7.49
CA ARG A 31 -12.93 -10.75 -7.83
C ARG A 31 -12.40 -11.11 -9.21
N ASP A 32 -12.46 -10.18 -10.16
CA ASP A 32 -12.00 -10.40 -11.53
C ASP A 32 -11.21 -9.21 -12.08
N GLN A 33 -10.68 -9.37 -13.30
CA GLN A 33 -9.86 -8.36 -13.95
C GLN A 33 -10.58 -7.01 -14.15
N GLU A 34 -11.89 -7.02 -14.39
CA GLU A 34 -12.65 -5.80 -14.58
C GLU A 34 -12.72 -5.00 -13.27
N ASP A 35 -12.83 -5.70 -12.14
CA ASP A 35 -12.83 -5.06 -10.82
C ASP A 35 -11.50 -4.36 -10.53
N PHE A 36 -10.37 -5.05 -10.77
CA PHE A 36 -9.04 -4.46 -10.58
C PHE A 36 -8.83 -3.27 -11.51
N ASN A 37 -9.18 -3.39 -12.79
CA ASN A 37 -9.06 -2.31 -13.76
C ASN A 37 -9.92 -1.10 -13.37
N LYS A 38 -11.15 -1.35 -12.88
CA LYS A 38 -12.04 -0.29 -12.39
C LYS A 38 -11.45 0.41 -11.18
N PHE A 39 -10.88 -0.33 -10.24
CA PHE A 39 -10.23 0.23 -9.06
C PHE A 39 -9.04 1.11 -9.44
N LEU A 40 -8.13 0.61 -10.29
CA LEU A 40 -6.96 1.37 -10.77
C LEU A 40 -7.37 2.65 -11.50
N LYS A 41 -8.43 2.60 -12.31
CA LYS A 41 -8.98 3.79 -12.97
C LYS A 41 -9.45 4.84 -11.96
N ILE A 42 -10.21 4.43 -10.93
CA ILE A 42 -10.67 5.35 -9.89
C ILE A 42 -9.47 5.90 -9.09
N LEU A 43 -8.49 5.06 -8.77
CA LEU A 43 -7.26 5.45 -8.07
C LEU A 43 -6.53 6.56 -8.83
N LYS A 44 -6.38 6.41 -10.15
CA LYS A 44 -5.76 7.42 -11.02
C LYS A 44 -6.46 8.76 -10.96
N GLU A 45 -7.80 8.73 -11.02
CA GLU A 45 -8.62 9.94 -10.97
C GLU A 45 -8.50 10.64 -9.60
N VAL A 46 -8.65 9.91 -8.49
CA VAL A 46 -8.54 10.53 -7.15
C VAL A 46 -7.12 11.01 -6.84
N LYS A 47 -6.08 10.34 -7.36
CA LYS A 47 -4.68 10.77 -7.29
C LYS A 47 -4.51 12.13 -7.94
N LYS A 48 -5.02 12.29 -9.16
CA LYS A 48 -4.98 13.55 -9.90
C LYS A 48 -5.67 14.68 -9.15
N ASP A 49 -6.85 14.42 -8.59
CA ASP A 49 -7.67 15.46 -7.93
C ASP A 49 -7.10 15.93 -6.59
N SER A 50 -6.39 15.05 -5.87
CA SER A 50 -5.85 15.35 -4.54
C SER A 50 -4.37 15.73 -4.53
N GLY A 51 -3.64 15.41 -5.60
CA GLY A 51 -2.23 15.75 -5.75
C GLY A 51 -1.26 14.89 -4.94
N PHE A 52 -1.71 13.82 -4.27
CA PHE A 52 -0.78 12.89 -3.66
C PHE A 52 0.06 12.19 -4.74
N ARG A 53 1.29 11.83 -4.38
CA ARG A 53 2.14 11.00 -5.23
C ARG A 53 2.11 9.56 -4.75
N LEU A 54 2.14 8.63 -5.69
CA LEU A 54 2.08 7.20 -5.46
C LEU A 54 3.38 6.55 -5.90
N PHE A 55 4.11 5.94 -4.98
CA PHE A 55 5.43 5.35 -5.26
C PHE A 55 5.39 3.83 -5.35
N HIS A 56 4.59 3.19 -4.50
CA HIS A 56 4.37 1.75 -4.53
C HIS A 56 2.89 1.44 -4.33
N TYR A 57 2.39 0.39 -4.97
CA TYR A 57 1.04 -0.10 -4.72
C TYR A 57 0.94 -1.60 -4.94
N CYS A 58 -0.04 -2.21 -4.28
CA CYS A 58 -0.50 -3.56 -4.57
C CYS A 58 -1.99 -3.66 -4.26
N LEU A 59 -2.77 -4.12 -5.23
CA LEU A 59 -4.17 -4.49 -5.04
C LEU A 59 -4.25 -6.01 -4.81
N MET A 60 -4.91 -6.40 -3.73
CA MET A 60 -5.18 -7.79 -3.36
C MET A 60 -6.70 -8.02 -3.43
N PRO A 61 -7.18 -9.26 -3.55
CA PRO A 61 -8.61 -9.54 -3.67
C PRO A 61 -9.48 -8.91 -2.56
N ASN A 62 -8.93 -8.78 -1.35
CA ASN A 62 -9.64 -8.29 -0.16
C ASN A 62 -9.03 -7.04 0.49
N HIS A 63 -7.97 -6.45 -0.07
CA HIS A 63 -7.35 -5.23 0.46
C HIS A 63 -6.45 -4.54 -0.57
N PHE A 64 -5.94 -3.36 -0.23
CA PHE A 64 -4.88 -2.71 -1.00
C PHE A 64 -3.85 -2.07 -0.06
N HIS A 65 -2.62 -1.97 -0.57
CA HIS A 65 -1.53 -1.21 0.03
C HIS A 65 -1.04 -0.14 -0.94
N ILE A 66 -0.71 1.05 -0.43
CA ILE A 66 -0.06 2.12 -1.19
C ILE A 66 1.02 2.80 -0.34
N ALA A 67 2.16 3.14 -0.93
CA ALA A 67 3.15 4.05 -0.36
C ALA A 67 3.07 5.39 -1.10
N VAL A 68 2.83 6.47 -0.35
CA VAL A 68 2.46 7.78 -0.93
C VAL A 68 3.20 8.93 -0.26
N SER A 69 3.32 10.07 -0.97
CA SER A 69 3.54 11.37 -0.31
C SER A 69 2.21 12.11 -0.25
N ILE A 70 1.89 12.68 0.91
CA ILE A 70 0.61 13.32 1.22
C ILE A 70 0.85 14.83 1.37
N PRO A 71 0.60 15.65 0.33
CA PRO A 71 0.78 17.09 0.43
C PRO A 71 -0.15 17.72 1.48
N GLU A 72 -1.41 17.28 1.51
CA GLU A 72 -2.43 17.77 2.44
C GLU A 72 -3.34 16.63 2.90
N VAL A 73 -3.43 16.43 4.21
CA VAL A 73 -4.04 15.24 4.83
C VAL A 73 -5.54 15.17 4.59
N ARG A 74 -6.23 16.32 4.57
CA ARG A 74 -7.69 16.36 4.39
C ARG A 74 -8.09 15.93 2.98
N SER A 75 -7.40 16.44 1.96
CA SER A 75 -7.57 16.12 0.55
C SER A 75 -7.24 14.66 0.29
N PHE A 76 -6.13 14.17 0.85
CA PHE A 76 -5.78 12.76 0.78
C PHE A 76 -6.85 11.86 1.41
N SER A 77 -7.30 12.17 2.63
CA SER A 77 -8.33 11.40 3.32
C SER A 77 -9.65 11.37 2.53
N LYS A 78 -10.02 12.51 1.93
CA LYS A 78 -11.18 12.62 1.03
C LYS A 78 -10.99 11.78 -0.25
N ALA A 79 -9.80 11.78 -0.83
CA ALA A 79 -9.48 10.97 -2.01
C ALA A 79 -9.59 9.47 -1.72
N ILE A 80 -9.05 8.99 -0.61
CA ILE A 80 -9.18 7.57 -0.22
C ILE A 80 -10.64 7.21 0.08
N GLN A 81 -11.40 8.11 0.72
CA GLN A 81 -12.84 7.91 0.89
C GLN A 81 -13.57 7.80 -0.45
N GLN A 82 -13.28 8.69 -1.40
CA GLN A 82 -13.88 8.66 -2.73
C GLN A 82 -13.50 7.39 -3.50
N LEU A 83 -12.23 6.97 -3.44
CA LEU A 83 -11.76 5.72 -4.03
C LEU A 83 -12.60 4.54 -3.54
N LYS A 84 -12.69 4.39 -2.22
CA LYS A 84 -13.45 3.32 -1.56
C LYS A 84 -14.92 3.36 -1.95
N SER A 85 -15.57 4.53 -1.83
CA SER A 85 -17.01 4.67 -2.09
C SER A 85 -17.37 4.46 -3.55
N ARG A 86 -16.61 5.02 -4.49
CA ARG A 86 -16.86 4.88 -5.93
C ARG A 86 -16.69 3.43 -6.39
N TYR A 87 -15.69 2.74 -5.86
CA TYR A 87 -15.50 1.33 -6.16
C TYR A 87 -16.62 0.45 -5.57
N ILE A 88 -17.03 0.68 -4.31
CA ILE A 88 -18.11 -0.10 -3.71
C ILE A 88 -19.45 0.12 -4.39
N TYR A 89 -19.73 1.34 -4.86
CA TYR A 89 -20.90 1.59 -5.69
C TYR A 89 -20.90 0.71 -6.95
N TYR A 90 -19.77 0.64 -7.66
CA TYR A 90 -19.61 -0.25 -8.82
C TYR A 90 -19.75 -1.73 -8.44
N TYR A 91 -19.10 -2.17 -7.35
CA TYR A 91 -19.17 -3.53 -6.85
C TYR A 91 -20.61 -3.96 -6.51
N HIS A 92 -21.37 -3.12 -5.80
CA HIS A 92 -22.77 -3.40 -5.48
C HIS A 92 -23.64 -3.52 -6.73
N PHE A 93 -23.41 -2.63 -7.71
CA PHE A 93 -24.12 -2.70 -8.98
C PHE A 93 -23.82 -4.01 -9.72
N LYS A 94 -22.53 -4.36 -9.88
CA LYS A 94 -22.08 -5.56 -10.61
C LYS A 94 -22.52 -6.86 -9.95
N TYR A 95 -22.37 -6.97 -8.63
CA TYR A 95 -22.58 -8.21 -7.89
C TYR A 95 -23.93 -8.29 -7.16
N ARG A 96 -24.82 -7.30 -7.35
CA ARG A 96 -26.09 -7.17 -6.63
C ARG A 96 -25.92 -7.30 -5.10
N ALA A 97 -24.80 -6.79 -4.61
CA ALA A 97 -24.43 -6.82 -3.19
C ALA A 97 -24.93 -5.55 -2.48
N SER A 98 -24.93 -5.58 -1.15
CA SER A 98 -25.32 -4.45 -0.31
C SER A 98 -24.57 -4.48 1.02
N GLY A 99 -24.64 -3.37 1.76
CA GLY A 99 -23.98 -3.22 3.06
C GLY A 99 -22.54 -2.70 2.97
N PRO A 100 -21.84 -2.57 4.10
CA PRO A 100 -20.46 -2.13 4.12
C PRO A 100 -19.54 -3.26 3.62
N ALA A 101 -18.65 -2.92 2.69
CA ALA A 101 -17.68 -3.86 2.13
C ALA A 101 -16.25 -3.61 2.65
N TRP A 102 -15.90 -2.35 2.91
CA TRP A 102 -14.62 -1.97 3.52
C TRP A 102 -14.72 -1.95 5.04
N ARG A 103 -13.63 -2.30 5.72
CA ARG A 103 -13.42 -1.82 7.10
C ARG A 103 -13.36 -0.29 7.08
N GLU A 104 -13.70 0.30 8.20
CA GLU A 104 -13.88 1.75 8.41
C GLU A 104 -12.73 2.64 7.90
N ARG A 105 -11.88 3.16 8.78
CA ARG A 105 -10.73 3.99 8.41
C ARG A 105 -9.66 3.12 7.75
N PHE A 106 -8.86 3.73 6.87
CA PHE A 106 -7.62 3.11 6.43
C PHE A 106 -6.62 3.13 7.59
N LYS A 107 -5.69 2.17 7.63
CA LYS A 107 -4.51 2.23 8.49
C LYS A 107 -3.44 3.06 7.79
N SER A 108 -2.63 3.78 8.55
CA SER A 108 -1.47 4.51 8.03
C SER A 108 -0.26 4.37 8.93
N LEU A 109 0.92 4.19 8.31
CA LEU A 109 2.22 4.14 8.98
C LEU A 109 3.14 5.19 8.31
N ILE A 110 3.73 6.09 9.10
CA ILE A 110 4.64 7.11 8.57
C ILE A 110 5.93 6.46 8.07
N ILE A 111 6.39 6.90 6.89
CA ILE A 111 7.68 6.53 6.30
C ILE A 111 8.66 7.67 6.59
N GLU A 112 9.64 7.41 7.45
CA GLU A 112 10.53 8.46 8.00
C GLU A 112 11.77 8.74 7.13
N ASN A 113 12.17 7.82 6.25
CA ASN A 113 13.38 7.92 5.45
C ASN A 113 13.35 7.01 4.20
N ASP A 114 14.31 7.20 3.30
CA ASP A 114 14.42 6.46 2.03
C ASP A 114 14.57 4.96 2.22
N SER A 115 15.39 4.51 3.18
CA SER A 115 15.57 3.09 3.46
C SER A 115 14.25 2.42 3.85
N TYR A 116 13.42 3.13 4.61
CA TYR A 116 12.07 2.67 4.94
C TYR A 116 11.17 2.70 3.69
N MET A 117 11.20 3.75 2.86
CA MET A 117 10.42 3.77 1.62
C MET A 117 10.69 2.53 0.75
N TYR A 118 11.96 2.19 0.54
CA TYR A 118 12.35 1.03 -0.28
C TYR A 118 11.88 -0.29 0.31
N ALA A 119 12.06 -0.49 1.62
CA ALA A 119 11.63 -1.73 2.24
C ALA A 119 10.09 -1.86 2.28
N CYS A 120 9.39 -0.75 2.48
CA CYS A 120 7.93 -0.69 2.36
C CYS A 120 7.48 -1.08 0.95
N GLY A 121 8.14 -0.56 -0.09
CA GLY A 121 7.86 -0.93 -1.47
C GLY A 121 7.98 -2.43 -1.73
N ILE A 122 9.06 -3.05 -1.27
CA ILE A 122 9.30 -4.49 -1.42
C ILE A 122 8.24 -5.30 -0.69
N TYR A 123 7.90 -4.93 0.54
CA TYR A 123 6.80 -5.56 1.28
C TYR A 123 5.49 -5.48 0.48
N ILE A 124 5.12 -4.28 0.02
CA ILE A 124 3.89 -4.05 -0.73
C ILE A 124 3.82 -4.95 -1.98
N GLU A 125 4.90 -4.99 -2.74
CA GLU A 125 4.98 -5.72 -4.02
C GLU A 125 5.03 -7.24 -3.85
N ASN A 126 5.54 -7.73 -2.71
CA ASN A 126 5.62 -9.16 -2.40
C ASN A 126 4.39 -9.72 -1.66
N ASN A 127 3.39 -8.90 -1.30
CA ASN A 127 2.13 -9.37 -0.72
C ASN A 127 1.44 -10.51 -1.52
N PRO A 128 1.36 -10.45 -2.86
CA PRO A 128 0.81 -11.54 -3.67
C PRO A 128 1.57 -12.87 -3.54
N VAL A 129 2.89 -12.81 -3.34
CA VAL A 129 3.74 -13.98 -3.14
C VAL A 129 3.51 -14.56 -1.75
N ALA A 130 3.53 -13.70 -0.71
CA ALA A 130 3.26 -14.09 0.66
C ALA A 130 1.87 -14.74 0.83
N ALA A 131 0.87 -14.26 0.07
CA ALA A 131 -0.48 -14.83 0.05
C ALA A 131 -0.63 -16.09 -0.82
N GLY A 132 0.44 -16.54 -1.49
CA GLY A 132 0.43 -17.71 -2.36
C GLY A 132 -0.38 -17.54 -3.66
N ILE A 133 -0.65 -16.30 -4.08
CA ILE A 133 -1.42 -16.00 -5.30
C ILE A 133 -0.55 -16.19 -6.56
N VAL A 134 0.73 -15.82 -6.46
CA VAL A 134 1.74 -15.96 -7.53
C VAL A 134 3.05 -16.46 -6.93
N LYS A 135 3.92 -17.05 -7.77
CA LYS A 135 5.25 -17.49 -7.32
C LYS A 135 6.29 -16.38 -7.30
N ASN A 136 6.11 -15.39 -8.18
CA ASN A 136 6.98 -14.23 -8.29
C ASN A 136 6.14 -12.95 -8.35
N SER A 137 6.57 -11.89 -7.66
CA SER A 137 5.80 -10.63 -7.59
C SER A 137 5.57 -9.98 -8.95
N VAL A 138 6.45 -10.19 -9.94
CA VAL A 138 6.28 -9.64 -11.31
C VAL A 138 5.06 -10.24 -12.04
N GLU A 139 4.64 -11.45 -11.66
CA GLU A 139 3.46 -12.11 -12.24
C GLU A 139 2.16 -11.39 -11.84
N TRP A 140 2.15 -10.71 -10.69
CA TRP A 140 0.98 -9.96 -10.21
C TRP A 140 0.90 -8.55 -10.80
N LYS A 141 0.19 -8.45 -11.93
CA LYS A 141 0.02 -7.20 -12.70
C LYS A 141 -0.73 -6.07 -11.98
N TYR A 142 -1.30 -6.30 -10.81
CA TYR A 142 -2.02 -5.28 -10.03
C TYR A 142 -1.15 -4.72 -8.90
N SER A 143 0.14 -4.58 -9.15
CA SER A 143 1.12 -3.98 -8.26
C SER A 143 2.13 -3.13 -9.04
N SER A 144 2.86 -2.26 -8.34
CA SER A 144 3.95 -1.47 -8.91
C SER A 144 5.20 -2.28 -9.26
N LYS A 145 5.24 -3.59 -8.99
CA LYS A 145 6.47 -4.40 -9.18
C LYS A 145 7.06 -4.29 -10.57
N ARG A 146 6.20 -4.34 -11.60
CA ARG A 146 6.61 -4.26 -13.01
C ARG A 146 7.25 -2.92 -13.37
N TYR A 147 6.78 -1.82 -12.78
CA TYR A 147 7.39 -0.51 -12.93
C TYR A 147 8.86 -0.53 -12.46
N TYR A 148 9.13 -1.12 -11.30
CA TYR A 148 10.49 -1.25 -10.77
C TYR A 148 11.34 -2.30 -11.50
N CYS A 149 10.71 -3.18 -12.30
CA CYS A 149 11.39 -4.07 -13.24
C CYS A 149 11.59 -3.46 -14.65
N GLY A 150 11.26 -2.18 -14.84
CA GLY A 150 11.54 -1.44 -16.08
C GLY A 150 10.36 -1.26 -17.03
N GLU A 151 9.16 -1.72 -16.68
CA GLU A 151 7.95 -1.36 -17.41
C GLU A 151 7.51 0.08 -17.10
N GLU A 152 6.69 0.66 -17.97
CA GLU A 152 6.06 1.96 -17.70
C GLU A 152 4.74 1.76 -16.95
N ASP A 153 4.48 2.64 -15.97
CA ASP A 153 3.22 2.68 -15.24
C ASP A 153 2.88 4.16 -14.95
N ASP A 154 1.76 4.63 -15.48
CA ASP A 154 1.35 6.02 -15.38
C ASP A 154 0.66 6.37 -14.04
N LEU A 155 0.46 5.38 -13.17
CA LEU A 155 0.05 5.59 -11.78
C LEU A 155 1.25 5.88 -10.88
N VAL A 156 2.44 5.36 -11.20
CA VAL A 156 3.60 5.41 -10.33
C VAL A 156 4.42 6.68 -10.60
N ASP A 157 4.54 7.53 -9.58
CA ASP A 157 5.48 8.63 -9.59
C ASP A 157 6.88 8.10 -9.26
N SER A 158 7.90 8.61 -9.96
CA SER A 158 9.29 8.20 -9.72
C SER A 158 9.75 8.55 -8.30
N TYR A 159 10.21 7.55 -7.55
CA TYR A 159 10.94 7.72 -6.29
C TYR A 159 12.40 7.29 -6.48
N GLY A 160 13.31 8.24 -6.63
CA GLY A 160 14.71 7.94 -6.93
C GLY A 160 14.91 7.26 -8.29
N THR A 161 15.89 6.36 -8.40
CA THR A 161 16.25 5.68 -9.65
C THR A 161 15.30 4.51 -9.95
N LYS A 162 14.79 4.43 -11.19
CA LYS A 162 14.33 3.16 -11.79
C LYS A 162 15.50 2.17 -11.65
N ASN A 163 15.27 0.92 -11.23
CA ASN A 163 16.26 -0.09 -10.82
C ASN A 163 16.62 -0.11 -9.32
N LEU A 164 15.61 -0.27 -8.46
CA LEU A 164 15.88 -0.84 -7.14
C LEU A 164 16.31 -2.30 -7.35
N PRO A 165 17.51 -2.72 -6.92
CA PRO A 165 17.84 -4.14 -6.95
C PRO A 165 16.75 -4.85 -6.16
N GLY A 166 16.06 -5.79 -6.81
CA GLY A 166 15.12 -6.65 -6.12
C GLY A 166 15.86 -7.27 -4.94
N ILE A 167 15.50 -6.88 -3.73
CA ILE A 167 16.00 -7.57 -2.54
C ILE A 167 15.58 -9.04 -2.72
N PRO A 168 16.47 -10.00 -2.45
CA PRO A 168 16.17 -11.42 -2.64
C PRO A 168 14.83 -11.78 -1.99
N ASP A 169 14.06 -12.64 -2.67
CA ASP A 169 12.79 -13.19 -2.19
C ASP A 169 12.91 -13.90 -0.81
N GLU A 170 14.14 -14.09 -0.32
CA GLU A 170 14.53 -14.72 0.95
C GLU A 170 14.50 -13.79 2.18
N LEU A 171 14.31 -12.47 2.01
CA LEU A 171 14.09 -11.60 3.16
C LEU A 171 12.65 -11.75 3.64
N ASP A 172 12.48 -12.65 4.62
CA ASP A 172 11.23 -12.99 5.31
C ASP A 172 10.69 -11.79 6.10
N LEU A 173 10.25 -10.76 5.38
CA LEU A 173 9.49 -9.61 5.86
C LEU A 173 7.97 -9.91 5.81
N CYS A 174 7.61 -11.15 5.49
CA CYS A 174 6.29 -11.53 4.99
C CYS A 174 5.29 -11.96 6.07
N ASP A 175 5.53 -11.61 7.32
CA ASP A 175 4.49 -11.73 8.34
C ASP A 175 3.67 -10.43 8.39
N GLU A 176 2.45 -10.47 7.81
CA GLU A 176 1.46 -9.38 7.87
C GLU A 176 1.21 -8.94 9.32
N GLU A 177 1.21 -9.85 10.29
CA GLU A 177 1.06 -9.49 11.71
C GLU A 177 2.31 -8.83 12.26
N VAL A 178 3.51 -9.23 11.84
CA VAL A 178 4.75 -8.56 12.28
C VAL A 178 4.86 -7.18 11.62
N PHE A 179 4.63 -7.03 10.31
CA PHE A 179 4.75 -5.76 9.61
C PHE A 179 3.66 -4.75 9.99
N GLU A 180 2.41 -5.21 10.16
CA GLU A 180 1.25 -4.35 10.44
C GLU A 180 0.92 -4.16 11.93
N ASN A 181 1.30 -5.07 12.83
CA ASN A 181 1.31 -4.77 14.26
C ASN A 181 2.62 -4.03 14.56
N GLU A 182 2.62 -3.15 15.57
CA GLU A 182 3.66 -2.15 15.90
C GLU A 182 5.12 -2.66 16.07
N ILE A 183 5.38 -3.94 15.78
CA ILE A 183 6.64 -4.67 15.89
C ILE A 183 7.40 -4.72 14.55
N GLY A 184 6.83 -4.36 13.41
CA GLY A 184 7.48 -4.66 12.13
C GLY A 184 8.50 -3.64 11.69
N ILE A 185 8.07 -2.39 11.69
CA ILE A 185 8.81 -1.33 11.00
C ILE A 185 9.34 -0.26 11.96
N GLY A 186 8.95 -0.36 13.22
CA GLY A 186 9.53 0.37 14.35
C GLY A 186 10.28 -0.49 15.36
N SER A 187 10.24 -1.83 15.26
CA SER A 187 10.95 -2.66 16.25
C SER A 187 12.46 -2.57 16.10
N GLY A 188 13.13 -2.95 17.18
CA GLY A 188 14.58 -3.16 17.19
C GLY A 188 15.07 -4.06 16.06
N TYR A 189 14.24 -4.92 15.45
CA TYR A 189 14.62 -5.83 14.37
C TYR A 189 14.92 -5.08 13.06
N PHE A 190 14.09 -4.12 12.66
CA PHE A 190 14.34 -3.31 11.47
C PHE A 190 15.49 -2.32 11.66
N LYS A 191 15.60 -1.76 12.88
CA LYS A 191 16.76 -0.95 13.30
C LYS A 191 18.05 -1.76 13.37
N TYR A 192 17.98 -3.06 13.62
CA TYR A 192 19.12 -3.98 13.66
C TYR A 192 19.63 -4.26 12.24
N LEU A 193 18.74 -4.64 11.32
CA LEU A 193 19.08 -4.88 9.91
C LEU A 193 19.67 -3.63 9.22
N THR A 194 19.18 -2.44 9.55
CA THR A 194 19.71 -1.16 9.01
C THR A 194 20.94 -0.62 9.75
N ARG A 195 21.25 -1.10 10.98
CA ARG A 195 22.46 -0.72 11.72
C ARG A 195 23.69 -1.55 11.34
N GLU A 196 23.54 -2.82 11.00
CA GLU A 196 24.68 -3.65 10.56
C GLU A 196 25.28 -3.14 9.24
N GLY A 197 24.46 -2.56 8.35
CA GLY A 197 24.95 -1.89 7.13
C GLY A 197 25.80 -0.63 7.36
N ARG A 198 25.87 -0.08 8.58
CA ARG A 198 26.74 1.06 8.94
C ARG A 198 28.02 0.67 9.67
N ARG A 199 28.24 -0.62 9.97
CA ARG A 199 29.46 -1.12 10.61
C ARG A 199 30.39 -1.91 9.68
N ALA A 200 29.99 -2.13 8.43
CA ALA A 200 30.87 -2.59 7.36
C ALA A 200 31.32 -1.38 6.53
N GLY A 201 32.29 -0.63 7.06
CA GLY A 201 32.92 0.53 6.43
C GLY A 201 34.10 0.99 7.26
#